data_AF-A0A0S7BNP8-F1
#
_entry.id   AF-A0A0S7BNP8-F1
#
_cell.length_a   1.000
_cell.length_b   1.000
_cell.length_c   1.000
_cell.angle_alpha   90.00
_cell.angle_beta   90.00
_cell.angle_gamma   90.00
#
_symmetry.space_group_name_H-M   'P 1'
#
loop_
_entity.id
_entity.type
_entity.pdbx_description
1 polymer ?
#
loop_
_entity_poly.entity_id
_entity_poly.type
_entity_poly.pdbx_seq_one_letter_code
_entity_poly.pdbx_strand_id
1 'polypeptide(L)'
;MCYTVTMQADRTYWPAWGRFLHRWGLAEPFAVLIETAGPLKLLFAQLVYLGQPLFTSGGTQKWQAFASLLENEAESRSFAAFIRKEEAR
;
A
#
# COMPACT_ATOMS: atom_id res chain seq x y z
N MET A 1 -0.49 1.41 -24.74
CA MET A 1 -1.61 1.42 -23.77
C MET A 1 -1.34 0.33 -22.74
N CYS A 2 -0.74 0.68 -21.60
CA CYS A 2 -0.23 -0.30 -20.61
C CYS A 2 -0.65 0.04 -19.18
N TYR A 3 -1.86 0.58 -18.98
CA TYR A 3 -2.31 1.06 -17.66
C TYR A 3 -3.33 0.13 -16.96
N THR A 4 -3.79 -0.96 -17.61
CA THR A 4 -4.81 -1.85 -17.03
C THR A 4 -4.25 -3.08 -16.32
N VAL A 5 -3.01 -3.48 -16.60
CA VAL A 5 -2.36 -4.63 -15.94
C VAL A 5 -1.90 -4.31 -14.51
N THR A 6 -1.61 -3.05 -14.20
CA THR A 6 -1.18 -2.64 -12.85
C THR A 6 -2.33 -2.75 -11.84
N MET A 7 -3.52 -2.25 -12.16
CA MET A 7 -4.68 -2.23 -11.24
C MET A 7 -5.11 -3.59 -10.69
N GLN A 8 -4.90 -4.71 -11.41
CA GLN A 8 -5.30 -6.03 -10.93
C GLN A 8 -4.21 -6.75 -10.12
N ALA A 9 -2.93 -6.49 -10.38
CA ALA A 9 -1.84 -7.10 -9.63
C ALA A 9 -1.77 -6.56 -8.19
N ASP A 10 -2.12 -5.30 -7.99
CA ASP A 10 -1.90 -4.58 -6.73
C ASP A 10 -2.75 -5.10 -5.57
N ARG A 11 -3.98 -5.53 -5.85
CA ARG A 11 -4.88 -6.09 -4.82
C ARG A 11 -4.51 -7.49 -4.35
N THR A 12 -3.67 -8.20 -5.10
CA THR A 12 -3.22 -9.56 -4.73
C THR A 12 -2.39 -9.55 -3.44
N TYR A 13 -1.72 -8.44 -3.14
CA TYR A 13 -0.86 -8.29 -1.96
C TYR A 13 -1.60 -7.76 -0.72
N TRP A 14 -2.82 -7.23 -0.87
CA TRP A 14 -3.60 -6.67 0.24
C TRP A 14 -3.78 -7.62 1.42
N PRO A 15 -4.22 -8.89 1.25
CA PRO A 15 -4.36 -9.80 2.38
C PRO A 15 -3.00 -10.21 2.99
N ALA A 16 -1.90 -10.12 2.24
CA ALA A 16 -0.57 -10.36 2.82
C ALA A 16 -0.12 -9.17 3.69
N TRP A 17 -0.38 -7.93 3.26
CA TRP A 17 -0.10 -6.73 4.02
C TRP A 17 -1.04 -6.54 5.22
N GLY A 18 -2.34 -6.75 5.04
CA GLY A 18 -3.33 -6.69 6.12
C GLY A 18 -2.97 -7.63 7.26
N ARG A 19 -2.68 -8.90 6.96
CA ARG A 19 -2.18 -9.86 7.95
C ARG A 19 -0.84 -9.48 8.58
N PHE A 20 0.07 -8.88 7.82
CA PHE A 20 1.34 -8.41 8.37
C PHE A 20 1.13 -7.25 9.35
N LEU A 21 0.35 -6.25 8.96
CA LEU A 21 0.02 -5.09 9.79
C LEU A 21 -0.79 -5.50 11.03
N HIS A 22 -1.77 -6.38 10.86
CA HIS A 22 -2.56 -6.91 11.96
C HIS A 22 -1.71 -7.71 12.96
N ARG A 23 -0.81 -8.59 12.46
CA ARG A 23 0.10 -9.36 13.33
C ARG A 23 1.05 -8.47 14.14
N TRP A 24 1.35 -7.28 13.64
CA TRP A 24 2.20 -6.30 14.33
C TRP A 24 1.40 -5.26 15.15
N GLY A 25 0.06 -5.31 15.14
CA GLY A 25 -0.78 -4.30 15.79
C GLY A 25 -0.67 -2.92 15.13
N LEU A 26 -0.22 -2.86 13.88
CA LEU A 26 -0.04 -1.63 13.12
C LEU A 26 -1.20 -1.36 12.15
N ALA A 27 -2.21 -2.21 12.14
CA ALA A 27 -3.42 -2.08 11.32
C ALA A 27 -4.09 -0.70 11.50
N GLU A 28 -4.54 -0.40 12.71
CA GLU A 28 -5.17 0.86 13.07
C GLU A 28 -4.31 2.10 12.79
N PRO A 29 -3.05 2.21 13.27
CA PRO A 29 -2.24 3.38 13.03
C PRO A 29 -1.90 3.54 11.55
N PHE A 30 -1.77 2.44 10.79
CA PHE A 30 -1.54 2.51 9.35
C PHE A 30 -2.79 2.95 8.58
N ALA A 31 -3.98 2.51 9.00
CA ALA A 31 -5.24 2.97 8.44
C ALA A 31 -5.48 4.46 8.72
N VAL A 32 -5.21 4.92 9.94
CA VAL A 32 -5.29 6.34 10.32
C VAL A 32 -4.24 7.15 9.60
N LEU A 33 -2.99 6.65 9.52
CA LEU A 33 -1.93 7.30 8.76
C LEU A 33 -2.36 7.44 7.31
N ILE A 34 -2.82 6.39 6.64
CA ILE A 34 -3.25 6.51 5.25
C ILE A 34 -4.49 7.41 5.11
N GLU A 35 -5.42 7.42 6.05
CA GLU A 35 -6.59 8.30 5.96
C GLU A 35 -6.22 9.78 6.15
N THR A 36 -5.24 10.08 7.01
CA THR A 36 -4.84 11.45 7.39
C THR A 36 -3.61 11.98 6.65
N ALA A 37 -2.75 11.11 6.11
CA ALA A 37 -1.45 11.46 5.56
C ALA A 37 -1.49 12.08 4.17
N GLY A 38 -2.64 12.56 3.67
CA GLY A 38 -2.82 13.28 2.40
C GLY A 38 -1.58 13.33 1.47
N PRO A 39 -0.80 14.43 1.45
CA PRO A 39 0.39 14.58 0.60
C PRO A 39 1.64 13.81 1.07
N LEU A 40 1.71 13.36 2.33
CA LEU A 40 2.80 12.52 2.84
C LEU A 40 2.87 11.16 2.12
N LYS A 41 1.75 10.66 1.59
CA LYS A 41 1.73 9.46 0.75
C LYS A 41 2.53 9.63 -0.54
N LEU A 42 2.43 10.80 -1.16
CA LEU A 42 3.19 11.14 -2.36
C LEU A 42 4.69 11.20 -2.06
N LEU A 43 5.08 11.72 -0.89
CA LEU A 43 6.48 11.71 -0.46
C LEU A 43 7.00 10.28 -0.26
N PHE A 44 6.17 9.39 0.31
CA PHE A 44 6.51 7.97 0.43
C PHE A 44 6.66 7.29 -0.93
N ALA A 45 5.74 7.54 -1.87
CA ALA A 45 5.85 7.02 -3.23
C ALA A 45 7.17 7.47 -3.89
N GLN A 46 7.51 8.76 -3.75
CA GLN A 46 8.78 9.29 -4.24
C GLN A 46 10.00 8.65 -3.57
N LEU A 47 9.93 8.38 -2.26
CA LEU A 47 10.98 7.64 -1.54
C LEU A 47 11.14 6.20 -2.05
N VAL A 48 10.03 5.53 -2.35
CA VAL A 48 10.01 4.17 -2.89
C VAL A 48 10.62 4.14 -4.30
N TYR A 49 10.28 5.13 -5.15
CA TYR A 49 10.89 5.29 -6.47
C TYR A 49 12.38 5.65 -6.39
N LEU A 50 12.81 6.40 -5.38
CA LEU A 50 14.24 6.66 -5.12
C LEU A 50 14.98 5.41 -4.61
N GLY A 51 14.30 4.54 -3.86
CA GLY A 51 14.83 3.28 -3.36
C GLY A 51 14.82 2.13 -4.37
N GLN A 52 14.03 2.23 -5.45
CA GLN A 52 13.93 1.24 -6.54
C GLN A 52 15.29 0.68 -7.02
N PRO A 53 16.33 1.50 -7.29
CA PRO A 53 17.64 0.98 -7.73
C PRO A 53 18.35 0.10 -6.69
N LEU A 54 17.97 0.16 -5.41
CA LEU A 54 18.51 -0.73 -4.36
C LEU A 54 17.75 -2.07 -4.29
N PHE A 55 16.54 -2.15 -4.84
CA PHE A 55 15.69 -3.35 -4.84
C PHE A 55 15.78 -4.08 -6.19
N THR A 56 16.96 -4.61 -6.52
CA THR A 56 17.28 -5.21 -7.84
C THR A 56 16.73 -6.63 -8.07
N SER A 57 16.07 -7.26 -7.10
CA SER A 57 15.61 -8.65 -7.24
C SER A 57 14.29 -8.94 -6.52
N GLY A 58 13.22 -9.16 -7.30
CA GLY A 58 11.96 -9.79 -6.87
C GLY A 58 10.97 -8.94 -6.05
N GLY A 59 11.43 -7.94 -5.30
CA GLY A 59 10.56 -7.09 -4.47
C GLY A 59 9.85 -5.95 -5.20
N THR A 60 10.30 -5.61 -6.41
CA THR A 60 9.90 -4.40 -7.14
C THR A 60 8.40 -4.32 -7.38
N GLN A 61 7.75 -5.42 -7.75
CA GLN A 61 6.30 -5.46 -8.02
C GLN A 61 5.48 -5.16 -6.76
N LYS A 62 5.89 -5.73 -5.61
CA LYS A 62 5.22 -5.52 -4.32
C LYS A 62 5.41 -4.08 -3.83
N TRP A 63 6.62 -3.53 -3.96
CA TRP A 63 6.89 -2.13 -3.61
C TRP A 63 6.17 -1.15 -4.53
N GLN A 64 6.08 -1.46 -5.83
CA GLN A 64 5.35 -0.65 -6.79
C GLN A 64 3.85 -0.66 -6.54
N ALA A 65 3.27 -1.83 -6.24
CA ALA A 65 1.89 -1.95 -5.80
C ALA A 65 1.61 -1.14 -4.52
N PHE A 66 2.56 -1.15 -3.57
CA PHE A 66 2.45 -0.38 -2.34
C PHE A 66 2.56 1.14 -2.60
N ALA A 67 3.44 1.56 -3.50
CA ALA A 67 3.53 2.96 -3.92
C ALA A 67 2.25 3.42 -4.62
N SER A 68 1.69 2.59 -5.52
CA SER A 68 0.43 2.89 -6.21
C SER A 68 -0.75 2.99 -5.24
N LEU A 69 -0.82 2.09 -4.26
CA LEU A 69 -1.81 2.13 -3.17
C LEU A 69 -1.74 3.44 -2.38
N LEU A 70 -0.52 3.95 -2.13
CA LEU A 70 -0.31 5.22 -1.42
C LEU A 70 -0.64 6.44 -2.30
N GLU A 71 -0.26 6.39 -3.57
CA GLU A 71 -0.49 7.46 -4.55
C GLU A 71 -1.99 7.65 -4.86
N ASN A 72 -2.75 6.56 -4.91
CA ASN A 72 -4.17 6.59 -5.25
C ASN A 72 -5.05 6.74 -4.00
N GLU A 73 -5.63 7.92 -3.81
CA GLU A 73 -6.49 8.20 -2.64
C GLU A 73 -7.66 7.20 -2.51
N ALA A 74 -8.27 6.79 -3.63
CA ALA A 74 -9.39 5.85 -3.64
C ALA A 74 -8.96 4.43 -3.22
N GLU A 75 -7.81 3.95 -3.70
CA GLU A 75 -7.25 2.67 -3.24
C GLU A 75 -6.84 2.73 -1.78
N SER A 76 -6.19 3.81 -1.38
CA SER A 76 -5.73 4.03 -0.01
C SER A 76 -6.90 3.98 0.99
N ARG A 77 -8.05 4.60 0.66
CA ARG A 77 -9.28 4.53 1.46
C ARG A 77 -9.87 3.12 1.50
N SER A 78 -9.90 2.44 0.35
CA SER A 78 -10.46 1.08 0.30
C SER A 78 -9.57 0.07 1.03
N PHE A 79 -8.25 0.27 1.05
CA PHE A 79 -7.32 -0.50 1.88
C PHE A 79 -7.45 -0.18 3.38
N ALA A 80 -7.59 1.09 3.76
CA ALA A 80 -7.85 1.47 5.14
C ALA A 80 -9.17 0.86 5.66
N ALA A 81 -10.21 0.80 4.81
CA ALA A 81 -11.46 0.13 5.12
C ALA A 81 -11.32 -1.41 5.19
N PHE A 82 -10.45 -1.99 4.36
CA PHE A 82 -10.13 -3.42 4.40
C PHE A 82 -9.43 -3.79 5.72
N ILE A 83 -8.41 -3.02 6.12
CA ILE A 83 -7.69 -3.24 7.38
C ILE A 83 -8.60 -3.10 8.59
N ARG A 84 -9.42 -2.03 8.67
CA ARG A 84 -10.37 -1.84 9.77
C ARG A 84 -11.36 -3.00 9.91
N LYS A 85 -11.76 -3.61 8.78
CA LYS A 85 -12.60 -4.82 8.80
C LYS A 85 -11.86 -6.07 9.26
N GLU A 86 -10.58 -6.22 8.93
CA GLU A 86 -9.76 -7.33 9.44
C GLU A 86 -9.48 -7.21 10.95
N GLU A 87 -9.28 -5.99 11.44
CA GLU A 87 -9.01 -5.73 12.87
C GLU A 87 -10.26 -5.89 13.75
N ALA A 88 -11.45 -5.56 13.22
CA ALA A 88 -12.70 -5.76 13.92
C ALA A 88 -13.16 -7.24 13.98
N ARG A 89 -12.37 -8.18 13.45
CA ARG A 89 -12.71 -9.60 13.34
C ARG A 89 -11.93 -10.46 14.33
#